data_AF-A0A9K3N7Z5-F1
#
_entry.id   AF-A0A9K3N7Z5-F1
#
_cell.length_a   1.000
_cell.length_b   1.000
_cell.length_c   1.000
_cell.angle_alpha   90.00
_cell.angle_beta   90.00
_cell.angle_gamma   90.00
#
_symmetry.space_group_name_H-M   'P 1'
#
loop_
_entity.id
_entity.type
_entity.pdbx_description
1 polymer ?
#
loop_
_entity_poly.entity_id
_entity_poly.type
_entity_poly.pdbx_seq_one_letter_code
_entity_poly.pdbx_strand_id
1 'polypeptide(L)' 'MLVWNPRGFQIRKVRMAVVLNQHGGTVGIATLKDVFEQIVSEIFDENDSKVTF' A
#
# COMPACT_ATOMS: atom_id res chain seq x y z
N MET A 1 -25.73 -21.69 -17.86
CA MET A 1 -25.07 -21.44 -16.55
C MET A 1 -23.57 -21.37 -16.80
N LEU A 2 -23.03 -20.17 -17.05
CA LEU A 2 -21.59 -19.98 -17.27
C LEU A 2 -20.94 -19.70 -15.92
N VAL A 3 -20.16 -20.66 -15.44
CA VAL A 3 -19.33 -20.52 -14.24
C VAL A 3 -18.23 -19.52 -14.55
N TRP A 4 -18.33 -18.34 -13.94
CA TRP A 4 -17.27 -17.34 -13.97
C TRP A 4 -16.06 -17.92 -13.24
N ASN A 5 -14.88 -17.91 -13.89
CA ASN A 5 -13.64 -18.46 -13.32
C ASN A 5 -12.75 -17.29 -12.83
N PRO A 6 -12.75 -16.94 -11.54
CA PRO A 6 -11.99 -15.79 -11.03
C PRO A 6 -10.48 -16.07 -10.86
N ARG A 7 -9.93 -17.11 -11.49
CA ARG A 7 -8.54 -17.54 -11.28
C ARG A 7 -7.48 -16.66 -11.95
N GLY A 8 -7.87 -15.65 -12.74
CA GLY A 8 -6.95 -14.72 -13.39
C GLY A 8 -6.55 -13.49 -12.56
N PHE A 9 -7.19 -13.25 -11.40
CA PHE A 9 -7.01 -12.02 -10.63
C PHE A 9 -6.41 -12.30 -9.24
N GLN A 10 -5.40 -13.16 -9.18
CA GLN A 10 -4.51 -13.17 -8.03
C GLN A 10 -3.59 -11.96 -8.18
N ILE A 11 -4.12 -10.76 -7.88
CA ILE A 11 -3.27 -9.58 -7.67
C ILE A 11 -2.32 -9.97 -6.55
N ARG A 12 -1.07 -10.20 -6.95
CA ARG A 12 0.07 -10.46 -6.10
C ARG A 12 -0.05 -9.54 -4.89
N LYS A 13 -0.20 -10.10 -3.67
CA LYS A 13 -0.18 -9.35 -2.41
C LYS A 13 1.21 -8.77 -2.20
N VAL A 14 1.58 -7.78 -3.00
CA VAL A 14 2.87 -7.10 -2.93
C VAL A 14 2.79 -6.18 -1.72
N ARG A 15 3.37 -6.62 -0.61
CA ARG A 15 3.46 -5.83 0.64
C ARG A 15 4.68 -4.91 0.66
N MET A 16 5.57 -5.02 -0.33
CA MET A 16 6.83 -4.28 -0.42
C MET A 16 7.21 -4.10 -1.89
N ALA A 17 7.50 -2.87 -2.27
CA ALA A 17 8.00 -2.46 -3.57
C ALA A 17 9.45 -1.99 -3.43
N VAL A 18 10.28 -2.29 -4.42
CA VAL A 18 11.65 -1.77 -4.53
C VAL A 18 11.64 -0.65 -5.55
N VAL A 19 12.09 0.53 -5.16
CA VAL A 19 12.20 1.70 -6.02
C VAL A 19 13.52 1.62 -6.77
N LEU A 20 13.44 1.59 -8.09
CA LEU A 20 14.61 1.58 -8.99
C LEU A 20 14.80 2.97 -9.59
N ASN A 21 16.06 3.36 -9.81
CA ASN A 21 16.39 4.51 -10.62
C ASN A 21 16.44 4.13 -12.11
N GLN A 22 16.59 5.13 -12.97
CA GLN A 22 16.68 4.98 -14.42
C GLN A 22 17.89 4.14 -14.92
N HIS A 23 18.84 3.81 -14.04
CA HIS A 23 20.01 2.97 -14.33
C HIS A 23 19.89 1.57 -13.71
N GLY A 24 18.73 1.20 -13.17
CA GLY A 24 18.49 -0.10 -12.53
C GLY A 24 19.10 -0.23 -11.13
N GLY A 25 19.67 0.84 -10.57
CA GLY A 25 20.12 0.90 -9.19
C GLY A 25 18.96 1.05 -8.21
N THR A 26 19.04 0.40 -7.05
CA THR A 26 18.01 0.51 -6.01
C THR A 26 18.12 1.84 -5.28
N VAL A 27 17.05 2.63 -5.33
CA VAL A 27 16.92 3.89 -4.57
C VAL A 27 16.46 3.60 -3.14
N GLY A 28 15.58 2.61 -2.98
CA GLY A 28 15.05 2.24 -1.67
C GLY A 28 13.91 1.22 -1.76
N ILE A 29 13.29 0.96 -0.62
CA ILE A 29 12.11 0.11 -0.47
C ILE A 29 10.95 0.97 0.03
N ALA A 30 9.76 0.71 -0.50
CA ALA A 30 8.52 1.37 -0.10
C ALA A 30 7.45 0.30 0.13
N THR A 31 6.68 0.40 1.21
CA THR A 31 5.55 -0.49 1.45
C THR A 31 4.24 0.22 1.16
N LEU A 32 3.20 -0.55 0.83
CA LEU A 32 1.86 0.02 0.67
C LEU A 32 1.35 0.66 1.97
N LYS A 33 1.83 0.18 3.13
CA LYS A 33 1.49 0.73 4.45
C LYS A 33 2.00 2.16 4.60
N ASP A 34 3.24 2.44 4.18
CA ASP A 34 3.84 3.78 4.27
C ASP A 34 3.05 4.80 3.43
N VAL A 35 2.63 4.42 2.22
CA VAL A 35 1.80 5.26 1.35
C VAL A 35 0.42 5.49 1.97
N PHE A 36 -0.17 4.44 2.56
CA PHE A 36 -1.48 4.55 3.18
C PHE A 36 -1.45 5.40 4.46
N GLU A 37 -0.40 5.31 5.27
CA GLU A 37 -0.20 6.16 6.45
C GLU A 37 -0.10 7.64 6.08
N GLN A 38 0.63 7.98 5.02
CA GLN A 38 0.72 9.37 4.55
C GLN A 38 -0.64 9.93 4.14
N ILE A 39 -1.44 9.14 3.40
CA ILE A 39 -2.78 9.55 2.96
C ILE A 39 -3.75 9.63 4.15
N VAL A 40 -3.71 8.66 5.07
CA VAL A 40 -4.58 8.63 6.25
C VAL A 40 -4.23 9.77 7.22
N SER A 41 -2.96 10.13 7.37
CA SER A 41 -2.52 11.26 8.21
C SER A 41 -2.92 12.62 7.66
N GLU A 42 -3.10 12.77 6.35
CA GLU A 42 -3.60 14.01 5.74
C GLU A 42 -5.13 14.13 5.91
N ILE A 43 -5.83 13.00 5.99
CA ILE A 43 -7.30 12.93 6.12
C ILE A 43 -7.74 13.00 7.58
N PHE A 44 -7.04 12.32 8.49
CA PHE A 44 -7.35 12.29 9.92
C PHE A 44 -6.46 13.27 10.66
N ASP A 45 -7.06 14.28 11.27
CA ASP A 45 -6.38 15.14 12.23
C ASP A 45 -5.95 14.29 13.43
N GLU A 46 -4.65 14.22 13.70
CA GLU A 46 -4.06 13.39 14.77
C GLU A 46 -4.68 13.66 16.16
N ASN A 47 -5.33 14.82 16.34
CA ASN A 47 -5.98 15.18 17.59
C ASN A 47 -7.36 14.53 17.82
N ASP A 48 -8.00 13.96 16.80
CA ASP A 48 -9.33 13.33 16.91
C ASP A 48 -9.29 11.89 17.48
N SER A 49 -8.08 11.37 17.73
CA SER A 49 -7.84 9.99 18.15
C SER A 49 -7.39 9.82 19.60
N LYS A 50 -7.49 10.86 20.45
CA LYS A 50 -7.31 10.74 21.90
C LYS A 50 -8.52 10.05 22.54
N VAL A 51 -8.62 8.74 22.34
CA VAL A 51 -9.42 7.88 23.19
C VAL A 51 -8.73 7.84 24.55
N THR A 52 -9.22 8.63 25.49
CA THR A 52 -8.89 8.49 26.91
C THR A 52 -9.43 7.15 27.40
N PHE A 53 -8.53 6.24 27.76
CA PHE A 53 -8.85 4.97 28.40
C PHE A 53 -9.33 5.15 29.85
#